data_AF-A0A926VAX3-F1
#
_entry.id   AF-A0A926VAX3-F1
#
_cell.length_a   1.000
_cell.length_b   1.000
_cell.length_c   1.000
_cell.angle_alpha   90.00
_cell.angle_beta   90.00
_cell.angle_gamma   90.00
#
_symmetry.space_group_name_H-M   'P 1'
#
loop_
_entity.id
_entity.type
_entity.pdbx_description
1 polymer ?
#
loop_
_entity_poly.entity_id
_entity_poly.type
_entity_poly.pdbx_seq_one_letter_code
_entity_poly.pdbx_strand_id
1 'polypeptide(L)'
;MKNLLALCSLLIGLGVANTANAATFVAGYTFDDNAFSDSLLSFSGDYTISGGSLEQVLTDSDLTTYAFSFSPDAYVNLGFTDNFLVNGAGDDLVLFELGIPDTFEVSLTVGGITNSYTSSNTGFQAAGYNVNALSINLDDFGVAAGGLLSNVVVGLGIQTISGTVPSLAVVGALNSAPVGGSTSVPEPGSAMAFLALGAFGATSVLKRKQHQAKFN
;
A
#
# COMPACT_ATOMS: atom_id res chain seq x y z
N MET A 1 -7.32 66.73 3.90
CA MET A 1 -8.31 65.63 3.96
C MET A 1 -8.24 64.85 2.64
N LYS A 2 -8.10 63.52 2.75
CA LYS A 2 -8.26 62.47 1.72
C LYS A 2 -7.07 62.27 0.77
N ASN A 3 -6.52 61.09 0.48
CA ASN A 3 -6.61 59.68 0.91
C ASN A 3 -5.34 59.03 0.28
N LEU A 4 -4.35 58.53 1.03
CA LEU A 4 -4.18 57.15 1.51
C LEU A 4 -4.41 56.00 0.50
N LEU A 5 -3.30 55.30 0.22
CA LEU A 5 -3.08 53.87 -0.10
C LEU A 5 -3.80 53.20 -1.30
N ALA A 6 -3.01 52.48 -2.11
CA ALA A 6 -3.11 51.01 -2.15
C ALA A 6 -1.86 50.39 -2.78
N LEU A 7 -1.10 49.71 -1.93
CA LEU A 7 0.06 48.86 -2.22
C LEU A 7 -0.46 47.54 -2.84
N CYS A 8 -0.10 47.24 -4.09
CA CYS A 8 -0.39 45.95 -4.71
C CYS A 8 0.62 44.89 -4.23
N SER A 9 0.29 44.19 -3.15
CA SER A 9 1.01 42.99 -2.71
C SER A 9 0.51 41.79 -3.52
N LEU A 10 1.27 41.35 -4.52
CA LEU A 10 1.03 40.11 -5.25
C LEU A 10 1.51 38.94 -4.37
N LEU A 11 0.60 38.29 -3.65
CA LEU A 11 0.88 37.00 -3.00
C LEU A 11 0.96 35.92 -4.09
N ILE A 12 2.16 35.47 -4.40
CA ILE A 12 2.39 34.23 -5.15
C ILE A 12 2.21 33.10 -4.14
N GLY A 13 0.99 32.54 -4.07
CA GLY A 13 0.75 31.30 -3.34
C GLY A 13 1.41 30.16 -4.10
N LEU A 14 2.58 29.70 -3.65
CA LEU A 14 3.09 28.38 -3.99
C LEU A 14 2.14 27.36 -3.36
N GLY A 15 1.15 26.91 -4.14
CA GLY A 15 0.40 25.71 -3.81
C GLY A 15 1.36 24.53 -3.93
N VAL A 16 1.69 23.91 -2.81
CA VAL A 16 2.34 22.60 -2.80
C VAL A 16 1.28 21.64 -3.34
N ALA A 17 1.41 21.25 -4.61
CA ALA A 17 0.55 20.24 -5.20
C ALA A 17 0.92 18.90 -4.55
N ASN A 18 0.16 18.46 -3.56
CA ASN A 18 0.27 17.10 -3.09
C ASN A 18 -0.28 16.18 -4.19
N THR A 19 0.57 15.32 -4.72
CA THR A 19 0.16 14.28 -5.66
C THR A 19 -0.74 13.30 -4.93
N ALA A 20 -2.00 13.17 -5.37
CA ALA A 20 -2.84 12.05 -4.95
C ALA A 20 -2.28 10.79 -5.63
N ASN A 21 -1.73 9.87 -4.84
CA ASN A 21 -1.32 8.55 -5.35
C ASN A 21 -2.58 7.71 -5.59
N ALA A 22 -2.56 6.93 -6.67
CA ALA A 22 -3.68 6.06 -7.01
C ALA A 22 -3.59 4.80 -6.16
N ALA A 23 -4.69 4.44 -5.49
CA ALA A 23 -4.76 3.19 -4.77
C ALA A 23 -4.56 2.00 -5.73
N THR A 24 -3.74 1.02 -5.31
CA THR A 24 -3.47 -0.19 -6.07
C THR A 24 -4.35 -1.33 -5.54
N PHE A 25 -4.89 -2.17 -6.44
CA PHE A 25 -5.74 -3.30 -6.07
C PHE A 25 -5.11 -4.62 -6.49
N VAL A 26 -4.96 -5.55 -5.53
CA VAL A 26 -4.40 -6.89 -5.76
C VAL A 26 -5.30 -7.92 -5.11
N ALA A 27 -5.96 -8.75 -5.94
CA ALA A 27 -6.75 -9.92 -5.53
C ALA A 27 -7.67 -9.71 -4.31
N GLY A 28 -8.38 -8.59 -4.24
CA GLY A 28 -9.32 -8.29 -3.14
C GLY A 28 -8.79 -7.30 -2.09
N TYR A 29 -7.48 -7.02 -2.09
CA TYR A 29 -6.85 -6.08 -1.18
C TYR A 29 -6.56 -4.75 -1.88
N THR A 30 -6.72 -3.66 -1.14
CA THR A 30 -6.46 -2.29 -1.61
C THR A 30 -5.27 -1.73 -0.84
N PHE A 31 -4.34 -1.11 -1.56
CA PHE A 31 -3.14 -0.49 -1.04
C PHE A 31 -3.19 1.00 -1.34
N ASP A 32 -2.85 1.84 -0.36
CA ASP A 32 -2.89 3.30 -0.50
C ASP A 32 -1.81 3.83 -1.50
N ASP A 33 -0.77 3.04 -1.77
CA ASP A 33 0.30 3.32 -2.75
C ASP A 33 0.94 2.00 -3.25
N ASN A 34 2.08 2.06 -3.92
CA ASN A 34 2.98 0.94 -4.21
C ASN A 34 3.64 0.36 -2.93
N ALA A 35 2.82 -0.02 -1.96
CA ALA A 35 3.28 -0.47 -0.64
C ALA A 35 3.76 -1.94 -0.64
N PHE A 36 4.50 -2.36 -1.66
CA PHE A 36 4.99 -3.73 -1.83
C PHE A 36 6.43 -3.86 -1.32
N SER A 37 6.87 -5.07 -1.01
CA SER A 37 8.29 -5.30 -0.75
C SER A 37 9.11 -5.03 -2.01
N ASP A 38 10.24 -4.36 -1.87
CA ASP A 38 11.02 -3.81 -2.99
C ASP A 38 12.47 -4.30 -3.03
N SER A 39 12.88 -5.11 -2.04
CA SER A 39 14.25 -5.59 -1.91
C SER A 39 14.32 -6.99 -1.31
N LEU A 40 15.27 -7.80 -1.79
CA LEU A 40 15.61 -9.09 -1.19
C LEU A 40 16.89 -8.94 -0.35
N LEU A 41 16.73 -8.86 0.98
CA LEU A 41 17.83 -8.57 1.90
C LEU A 41 18.71 -9.79 2.16
N SER A 42 18.08 -10.96 2.32
CA SER A 42 18.77 -12.24 2.48
C SER A 42 17.81 -13.39 2.18
N PHE A 43 18.35 -14.56 1.86
CA PHE A 43 17.56 -15.78 1.67
C PHE A 43 18.39 -17.03 1.97
N SER A 44 17.70 -18.15 2.16
CA SER A 44 18.29 -19.49 2.29
C SER A 44 17.43 -20.50 1.53
N GLY A 45 18.07 -21.56 1.02
CA GLY A 45 17.44 -22.62 0.24
C GLY A 45 17.66 -22.49 -1.27
N ASP A 46 17.19 -23.50 -2.00
CA ASP A 46 17.25 -23.58 -3.45
C ASP A 46 15.86 -23.30 -4.03
N TYR A 47 15.75 -22.22 -4.80
CA TYR A 47 14.47 -21.73 -5.29
C TYR A 47 14.19 -22.16 -6.73
N THR A 48 12.95 -22.59 -6.96
CA THR A 48 12.36 -22.60 -8.30
C THR A 48 11.60 -21.29 -8.48
N ILE A 49 11.80 -20.65 -9.63
CA ILE A 49 11.34 -19.29 -9.90
C ILE A 49 10.65 -19.31 -11.27
N SER A 50 9.49 -18.65 -11.40
CA SER A 50 8.72 -18.64 -12.66
C SER A 50 9.35 -17.81 -13.78
N GLY A 51 10.31 -16.92 -13.46
CA GLY A 51 11.09 -16.15 -14.42
C GLY A 51 12.17 -15.29 -13.73
N GLY A 52 13.05 -14.64 -14.50
CA GLY A 52 14.01 -13.65 -13.98
C GLY A 52 14.95 -14.18 -12.88
N SER A 53 15.33 -13.29 -11.95
CA SER A 53 16.02 -13.62 -10.70
C SER A 53 15.05 -13.75 -9.53
N LEU A 54 15.49 -14.38 -8.44
CA LEU A 54 14.67 -14.54 -7.22
C LEU A 54 14.22 -13.18 -6.67
N GLU A 55 15.16 -12.24 -6.60
CA GLU A 55 14.89 -10.87 -6.17
C GLU A 55 13.82 -10.22 -7.05
N GLN A 56 13.98 -10.26 -8.38
CA GLN A 56 13.01 -9.65 -9.30
C GLN A 56 11.60 -10.17 -9.09
N VAL A 57 11.44 -11.48 -8.88
CA VAL A 57 10.13 -12.11 -8.69
C VAL A 57 9.51 -11.80 -7.34
N LEU A 58 10.32 -11.68 -6.28
CA LEU A 58 9.80 -11.46 -4.92
C LEU A 58 9.64 -9.98 -4.55
N THR A 59 10.13 -9.08 -5.40
CA THR A 59 10.07 -7.63 -5.18
C THR A 59 9.32 -6.90 -6.28
N ASP A 60 8.66 -7.62 -7.19
CA ASP A 60 7.68 -7.04 -8.11
C ASP A 60 6.28 -7.04 -7.46
N SER A 61 5.28 -6.56 -8.19
CA SER A 61 3.88 -6.56 -7.79
C SER A 61 2.98 -7.38 -8.73
N ASP A 62 3.58 -8.29 -9.50
CA ASP A 62 2.91 -9.08 -10.54
C ASP A 62 2.54 -10.46 -9.98
N LEU A 63 1.25 -10.72 -9.80
CA LEU A 63 0.76 -12.03 -9.36
C LEU A 63 1.05 -13.18 -10.35
N THR A 64 1.61 -12.91 -11.54
CA THR A 64 2.02 -13.96 -12.48
C THR A 64 3.44 -14.45 -12.28
N THR A 65 4.24 -13.75 -11.47
CA THR A 65 5.57 -14.19 -11.04
C THR A 65 5.49 -14.81 -9.64
N TYR A 66 6.30 -15.84 -9.39
CA TYR A 66 6.30 -16.54 -8.09
C TYR A 66 7.57 -17.37 -7.91
N ALA A 67 7.92 -17.62 -6.64
CA ALA A 67 9.01 -18.49 -6.25
C ALA A 67 8.60 -19.43 -5.11
N PHE A 68 9.18 -20.63 -5.12
CA PHE A 68 9.00 -21.62 -4.06
C PHE A 68 10.28 -22.40 -3.83
N SER A 69 10.41 -23.01 -2.66
CA SER A 69 11.57 -23.82 -2.30
C SER A 69 11.15 -25.05 -1.51
N PHE A 70 11.65 -26.22 -1.93
CA PHE A 70 11.52 -27.46 -1.17
C PHE A 70 12.68 -27.71 -0.21
N SER A 71 13.68 -26.82 -0.17
CA SER A 71 14.78 -26.92 0.79
C SER A 71 14.23 -26.73 2.21
N PRO A 72 14.60 -27.61 3.17
CA PRO A 72 14.22 -27.44 4.56
C PRO A 72 14.65 -26.07 5.09
N ASP A 73 13.80 -25.45 5.90
CA ASP A 73 14.05 -24.15 6.53
C ASP A 73 14.37 -23.01 5.54
N ALA A 74 13.97 -23.16 4.27
CA ALA A 74 14.11 -22.11 3.28
C ALA A 74 13.33 -20.87 3.72
N TYR A 75 13.95 -19.70 3.57
CA TYR A 75 13.33 -18.43 3.90
C TYR A 75 13.80 -17.32 2.95
N VAL A 76 13.00 -16.27 2.87
CA VAL A 76 13.36 -14.98 2.26
C VAL A 76 13.15 -13.87 3.27
N ASN A 77 14.04 -12.89 3.29
CA ASN A 77 13.94 -11.69 4.08
C ASN A 77 13.73 -10.51 3.12
N LEU A 78 12.51 -10.00 3.10
CA LEU A 78 12.05 -9.00 2.15
C LEU A 78 12.02 -7.63 2.82
N GLY A 79 12.57 -6.63 2.15
CA GLY A 79 12.64 -5.26 2.62
C GLY A 79 11.59 -4.37 1.98
N PHE A 80 11.29 -3.30 2.71
CA PHE A 80 10.51 -2.13 2.30
C PHE A 80 11.45 -0.93 2.42
N THR A 81 11.99 -0.43 1.31
CA THR A 81 13.06 0.60 1.30
C THR A 81 12.53 2.00 1.01
N ASP A 82 11.42 2.12 0.29
CA ASP A 82 10.74 3.40 0.05
C ASP A 82 9.49 3.61 0.93
N ASN A 83 8.99 2.55 1.55
CA ASN A 83 7.92 2.56 2.55
C ASN A 83 8.30 1.79 3.83
N PHE A 84 7.52 1.98 4.88
CA PHE A 84 7.51 1.15 6.08
C PHE A 84 6.21 0.39 6.16
N LEU A 85 6.28 -0.84 6.66
CA LEU A 85 5.14 -1.54 7.21
C LEU A 85 4.81 -0.93 8.57
N VAL A 86 3.54 -0.55 8.77
CA VAL A 86 3.07 0.15 9.98
C VAL A 86 2.14 -0.77 10.75
N ASN A 87 2.36 -0.94 12.06
CA ASN A 87 1.36 -1.59 12.92
C ASN A 87 0.17 -0.64 13.13
N GLY A 88 -0.88 -0.85 12.36
CA GLY A 88 -2.13 -0.11 12.37
C GLY A 88 -3.20 -0.80 13.21
N ALA A 89 -4.44 -0.73 12.75
CA ALA A 89 -5.55 -1.48 13.34
C ALA A 89 -5.94 -2.62 12.41
N GLY A 90 -6.01 -3.84 12.94
CA GLY A 90 -6.35 -5.03 12.15
C GLY A 90 -5.13 -5.59 11.44
N ASP A 91 -5.30 -6.10 10.23
CA ASP A 91 -4.20 -6.69 9.47
C ASP A 91 -3.37 -5.60 8.80
N ASP A 92 -2.05 -5.76 8.84
CA ASP A 92 -1.07 -4.78 8.40
C ASP A 92 -0.27 -5.24 7.18
N LEU A 93 -0.14 -6.55 7.00
CA LEU A 93 0.68 -7.19 5.96
C LEU A 93 -0.16 -8.26 5.26
N VAL A 94 0.04 -8.43 3.97
CA VAL A 94 -0.55 -9.52 3.19
C VAL A 94 0.51 -10.19 2.32
N LEU A 95 0.47 -11.52 2.29
CA LEU A 95 1.28 -12.35 1.39
C LEU A 95 0.33 -13.06 0.43
N PHE A 96 0.70 -13.09 -0.85
CA PHE A 96 -0.02 -13.80 -1.89
C PHE A 96 0.76 -15.01 -2.37
N GLU A 97 0.03 -16.06 -2.69
CA GLU A 97 0.58 -17.26 -3.29
C GLU A 97 -0.31 -17.81 -4.41
N LEU A 98 0.28 -18.67 -5.22
CA LEU A 98 -0.41 -19.32 -6.32
C LEU A 98 -0.61 -20.82 -6.07
N GLY A 99 -1.78 -21.33 -6.44
CA GLY A 99 -2.09 -22.76 -6.41
C GLY A 99 -3.06 -23.13 -5.30
N ILE A 100 -2.63 -24.01 -4.40
CA ILE A 100 -3.43 -24.49 -3.29
C ILE A 100 -3.04 -23.68 -2.05
N PRO A 101 -3.96 -23.39 -1.13
CA PRO A 101 -3.59 -22.77 0.14
C PRO A 101 -2.55 -23.57 0.91
N ASP A 102 -1.40 -22.96 1.17
CA ASP A 102 -0.30 -23.50 1.97
C ASP A 102 -0.11 -22.67 3.25
N THR A 103 0.74 -23.18 4.15
CA THR A 103 1.09 -22.52 5.41
C THR A 103 2.45 -21.86 5.30
N PHE A 104 2.48 -20.57 5.59
CA PHE A 104 3.69 -19.77 5.71
C PHE A 104 4.13 -19.68 7.16
N GLU A 105 5.44 -19.70 7.40
CA GLU A 105 6.03 -19.20 8.64
C GLU A 105 6.43 -17.74 8.44
N VAL A 106 6.07 -16.87 9.38
CA VAL A 106 6.40 -15.44 9.29
C VAL A 106 7.08 -14.99 10.58
N SER A 107 8.15 -14.21 10.44
CA SER A 107 8.86 -13.57 11.54
C SER A 107 9.26 -12.15 11.17
N LEU A 108 9.47 -11.29 12.16
CA LEU A 108 9.93 -9.90 11.94
C LEU A 108 11.45 -9.77 11.89
N THR A 109 12.18 -10.79 12.33
CA THR A 109 13.65 -10.84 12.31
C THR A 109 14.11 -12.28 12.16
N VAL A 110 15.26 -12.50 11.54
CA VAL A 110 15.82 -13.86 11.41
C VAL A 110 16.11 -14.44 12.80
N GLY A 111 15.47 -15.57 13.14
CA GLY A 111 15.57 -16.21 14.46
C GLY A 111 14.71 -15.57 15.55
N GLY A 112 13.80 -14.67 15.19
CA GLY A 112 12.83 -14.06 16.11
C GLY A 112 11.64 -14.96 16.43
N ILE A 113 10.57 -14.35 16.95
CA ILE A 113 9.27 -15.02 17.11
C ILE A 113 8.74 -15.35 15.72
N THR A 114 8.38 -16.61 15.51
CA THR A 114 7.80 -17.11 14.26
C THR A 114 6.38 -17.58 14.52
N ASN A 115 5.44 -17.06 13.73
CA ASN A 115 4.04 -17.48 13.74
C ASN A 115 3.71 -18.14 12.40
N SER A 116 2.79 -19.10 12.40
CA SER A 116 2.34 -19.80 11.19
C SER A 116 0.97 -19.31 10.76
N TYR A 117 0.81 -19.03 9.47
CA TYR A 117 -0.43 -18.56 8.87
C TYR A 117 -0.76 -19.39 7.63
N THR A 118 -2.00 -19.89 7.53
CA THR A 118 -2.49 -20.58 6.35
C THR A 118 -3.22 -19.59 5.46
N SER A 119 -2.90 -19.58 4.16
CA SER A 119 -3.59 -18.73 3.21
C SER A 119 -5.02 -19.21 2.94
N SER A 120 -5.80 -18.37 2.27
CA SER A 120 -7.15 -18.69 1.83
C SER A 120 -7.39 -18.19 0.42
N ASN A 121 -8.22 -18.92 -0.33
CA ASN A 121 -8.52 -18.58 -1.72
C ASN A 121 -9.26 -17.23 -1.80
N THR A 122 -8.73 -16.33 -2.61
CA THR A 122 -9.26 -14.96 -2.79
C THR A 122 -10.42 -14.88 -3.79
N GLY A 123 -10.65 -15.93 -4.57
CA GLY A 123 -11.58 -15.97 -5.71
C GLY A 123 -10.96 -15.50 -7.03
N PHE A 124 -9.70 -15.05 -7.02
CA PHE A 124 -8.97 -14.58 -8.21
C PHE A 124 -8.04 -15.67 -8.77
N GLN A 125 -7.59 -15.46 -10.01
CA GLN A 125 -6.63 -16.34 -10.69
C GLN A 125 -5.51 -15.52 -11.34
N ALA A 126 -4.31 -16.07 -11.34
CA ALA A 126 -3.12 -15.53 -11.99
C ALA A 126 -2.20 -16.68 -12.44
N ALA A 127 -1.50 -16.50 -13.57
CA ALA A 127 -0.65 -17.52 -14.20
C ALA A 127 -1.31 -18.92 -14.39
N GLY A 128 -2.66 -18.97 -14.46
CA GLY A 128 -3.40 -20.24 -14.57
C GLY A 128 -3.65 -20.98 -13.26
N TYR A 129 -3.35 -20.36 -12.11
CA TYR A 129 -3.54 -20.89 -10.77
C TYR A 129 -4.50 -20.00 -9.96
N ASN A 130 -5.09 -20.55 -8.89
CA ASN A 130 -5.82 -19.74 -7.92
C ASN A 130 -4.85 -18.84 -7.15
N VAL A 131 -5.27 -17.61 -6.86
CA VAL A 131 -4.55 -16.72 -5.96
C VAL A 131 -5.09 -16.94 -4.55
N ASN A 132 -4.20 -17.28 -3.63
CA ASN A 132 -4.50 -17.37 -2.20
C ASN A 132 -3.77 -16.25 -1.47
N ALA A 133 -4.36 -15.77 -0.37
CA ALA A 133 -3.78 -14.72 0.44
C ALA A 133 -3.88 -15.06 1.93
N LEU A 134 -2.90 -14.60 2.69
CA LEU A 134 -2.98 -14.51 4.14
C LEU A 134 -2.68 -13.08 4.55
N SER A 135 -3.45 -12.57 5.50
CA SER A 135 -3.25 -11.28 6.11
C SER A 135 -2.78 -11.45 7.56
N ILE A 136 -1.93 -10.54 8.01
CA ILE A 136 -1.19 -10.65 9.27
C ILE A 136 -1.35 -9.36 10.04
N ASN A 137 -1.72 -9.47 11.31
CA ASN A 137 -1.70 -8.38 12.28
C ASN A 137 -0.36 -8.35 13.02
N LEU A 138 0.31 -7.20 13.07
CA LEU A 138 1.60 -7.06 13.74
C LEU A 138 1.52 -7.09 15.27
N ASP A 139 0.33 -6.93 15.84
CA ASP A 139 0.08 -7.18 17.26
C ASP A 139 0.43 -8.63 17.65
N ASP A 140 0.32 -9.59 16.72
CA ASP A 140 0.68 -11.01 16.93
C ASP A 140 2.17 -11.20 17.25
N PHE A 141 3.00 -10.21 16.91
CA PHE A 141 4.43 -10.18 17.16
C PHE A 141 4.82 -9.22 18.29
N GLY A 142 3.83 -8.56 18.92
CA GLY A 142 4.04 -7.60 20.00
C GLY A 142 4.59 -6.25 19.55
N VAL A 143 4.41 -5.88 18.28
CA VAL A 143 4.76 -4.55 17.79
C VAL A 143 3.81 -3.54 18.43
N ALA A 144 4.33 -2.40 18.93
CA ALA A 144 3.45 -1.37 19.47
C ALA A 144 2.66 -0.68 18.34
N ALA A 145 1.44 -0.22 18.62
CA ALA A 145 0.64 0.56 17.65
C ALA A 145 1.42 1.78 17.13
N GLY A 146 1.41 1.98 15.81
CA GLY A 146 2.21 2.97 15.09
C GLY A 146 3.68 2.58 14.92
N GLY A 147 4.09 1.39 15.37
CA GLY A 147 5.43 0.85 15.15
C GLY A 147 5.73 0.67 13.66
N LEU A 148 6.99 0.89 13.30
CA LEU A 148 7.47 0.81 11.91
C LEU A 148 8.42 -0.38 11.76
N LEU A 149 8.23 -1.13 10.68
CA LEU A 149 9.10 -2.21 10.26
C LEU A 149 9.56 -1.96 8.83
N SER A 150 10.82 -2.28 8.55
CA SER A 150 11.43 -2.14 7.21
C SER A 150 11.62 -3.47 6.51
N ASN A 151 11.28 -4.59 7.15
CA ASN A 151 11.46 -5.92 6.58
C ASN A 151 10.55 -6.95 7.25
N VAL A 152 10.38 -8.08 6.57
CA VAL A 152 9.71 -9.28 7.06
C VAL A 152 10.44 -10.53 6.57
N VAL A 153 10.51 -11.56 7.41
CA VAL A 153 11.07 -12.87 7.09
C VAL A 153 9.93 -13.84 6.83
N VAL A 154 9.96 -14.47 5.66
CA VAL A 154 8.96 -15.44 5.21
C VAL A 154 9.62 -16.80 5.01
N GLY A 155 9.20 -17.78 5.79
CA GLY A 155 9.57 -19.18 5.66
C GLY A 155 8.75 -19.86 4.57
N LEU A 156 9.45 -20.56 3.67
CA LEU A 156 8.91 -21.19 2.47
C LEU A 156 9.23 -22.70 2.40
N GLY A 157 10.02 -23.22 3.34
CA GLY A 157 10.45 -24.63 3.37
C GLY A 157 9.47 -25.61 4.04
N ILE A 158 8.34 -25.14 4.57
CA ILE A 158 7.36 -26.02 5.23
C ILE A 158 6.56 -26.76 4.18
N GLN A 159 6.64 -28.09 4.23
CA GLN A 159 5.78 -28.94 3.42
C GLN A 159 4.45 -29.19 4.13
N THR A 160 3.36 -29.00 3.41
CA THR A 160 2.03 -29.42 3.87
C THR A 160 1.89 -30.94 3.79
N ILE A 161 0.81 -31.46 4.41
CA ILE A 161 0.43 -32.88 4.30
C ILE A 161 0.19 -33.34 2.85
N SER A 162 -0.04 -32.39 1.94
CA SER A 162 -0.26 -32.64 0.51
C SER A 162 1.04 -32.66 -0.30
N GLY A 163 2.19 -32.43 0.35
CA GLY A 163 3.51 -32.39 -0.31
C GLY A 163 3.75 -31.12 -1.11
N THR A 164 2.99 -30.05 -0.82
CA THR A 164 3.17 -28.72 -1.40
C THR A 164 3.96 -27.82 -0.44
N VAL A 165 4.57 -26.78 -0.98
CA VAL A 165 5.23 -25.71 -0.25
C VAL A 165 4.66 -24.37 -0.73
N PRO A 166 4.67 -23.32 0.09
CA PRO A 166 4.11 -22.05 -0.30
C PRO A 166 4.78 -21.48 -1.55
N SER A 167 3.95 -21.00 -2.49
CA SER A 167 4.40 -20.43 -3.76
C SER A 167 4.26 -18.91 -3.75
N LEU A 168 5.18 -18.24 -3.05
CA LEU A 168 5.14 -16.80 -2.80
C LEU A 168 5.20 -15.99 -4.11
N ALA A 169 4.25 -15.08 -4.29
CA ALA A 169 4.16 -14.17 -5.43
C ALA A 169 4.41 -12.72 -4.98
N VAL A 170 3.44 -12.11 -4.30
CA VAL A 170 3.48 -10.69 -3.91
C VAL A 170 3.42 -10.55 -2.39
N VAL A 171 4.17 -9.59 -1.85
CA VAL A 171 4.12 -9.21 -0.42
C VAL A 171 3.84 -7.71 -0.33
N GLY A 172 2.83 -7.33 0.44
CA GLY A 172 2.39 -5.93 0.51
C GLY A 172 1.96 -5.50 1.91
N ALA A 173 2.33 -4.27 2.27
CA ALA A 173 1.90 -3.60 3.49
C ALA A 173 0.51 -2.98 3.30
N LEU A 174 -0.50 -3.52 3.98
CA LEU A 174 -1.86 -2.97 4.04
C LEU A 174 -1.88 -1.64 4.78
N ASN A 175 -1.09 -1.52 5.83
CA ASN A 175 -0.82 -0.26 6.53
C ASN A 175 0.63 0.16 6.22
N SER A 176 0.79 1.26 5.49
CA SER A 176 2.12 1.72 5.07
C SER A 176 2.34 3.21 5.34
N ALA A 177 3.61 3.59 5.50
CA ALA A 177 4.03 4.99 5.59
C ALA A 177 5.28 5.22 4.75
N PRO A 178 5.39 6.32 4.00
CA PRO A 178 6.55 6.59 3.18
C PRO A 178 7.79 6.89 4.03
N VAL A 179 8.95 6.39 3.58
CA VAL A 179 10.23 6.74 4.16
C VAL A 179 10.51 8.22 3.87
N GLY A 180 10.49 9.06 4.91
CA GLY A 180 10.68 10.52 4.78
C GLY A 180 9.43 11.38 5.05
N GLY A 181 8.28 10.77 5.35
CA GLY A 181 7.20 11.45 6.09
C GLY A 181 6.16 12.24 5.29
N SER A 182 5.95 12.01 4.00
CA SER A 182 4.86 12.65 3.26
C SER A 182 3.60 11.77 3.20
N THR A 183 2.80 11.72 4.26
CA THR A 183 1.49 11.07 4.22
C THR A 183 0.50 11.92 3.39
N SER A 184 0.10 11.45 2.21
CA SER A 184 -0.96 12.10 1.42
C SER A 184 -2.32 11.83 2.06
N VAL A 185 -2.77 12.73 2.95
CA VAL A 185 -4.12 12.73 3.52
C VAL A 185 -5.12 13.34 2.50
N PRO A 186 -6.33 12.77 2.30
CA PRO A 186 -7.34 13.35 1.41
C PRO A 186 -7.86 14.69 1.98
N GLU A 187 -7.75 15.79 1.23
CA GLU A 187 -8.32 17.06 1.70
C GLU A 187 -9.86 17.09 1.53
N PRO A 188 -10.61 17.54 2.55
CA PRO A 188 -11.99 18.03 2.40
C PRO A 188 -12.13 19.29 1.52
N GLY A 189 -11.06 19.73 0.86
CA GLY A 189 -10.93 21.01 0.16
C GLY A 189 -11.78 21.14 -1.10
N SER A 190 -12.23 20.05 -1.70
CA SER A 190 -13.15 20.08 -2.84
C SER A 190 -14.54 20.60 -2.46
N ALA A 191 -14.99 20.45 -1.20
CA ALA A 191 -16.27 21.01 -0.75
C ALA A 191 -16.24 22.55 -0.58
N MET A 192 -15.10 23.13 -0.20
CA MET A 192 -14.95 24.58 -0.01
C MET A 192 -14.73 25.34 -1.33
N ALA A 193 -14.13 24.70 -2.34
CA ALA A 193 -13.99 25.27 -3.68
C ALA A 193 -15.36 25.47 -4.39
N PHE A 194 -16.32 24.56 -4.16
CA PHE A 194 -17.68 24.70 -4.70
C PHE A 194 -18.50 25.80 -3.99
N LEU A 195 -18.27 26.05 -2.70
CA LEU A 195 -18.91 27.16 -1.96
C LEU A 195 -18.36 28.53 -2.39
N ALA A 196 -17.07 28.62 -2.70
CA ALA A 196 -16.46 29.86 -3.19
C ALA A 196 -16.97 30.24 -4.60
N LEU A 197 -17.13 29.27 -5.51
CA LEU A 197 -17.70 29.51 -6.85
C LEU A 197 -19.20 29.86 -6.81
N GLY A 198 -19.96 29.29 -5.87
CA GLY A 198 -21.37 29.65 -5.65
C GLY A 198 -21.58 31.10 -5.19
N ALA A 199 -20.65 31.65 -4.39
CA ALA A 199 -20.72 33.02 -3.91
C ALA A 199 -20.43 34.09 -5.01
N PHE A 200 -19.58 33.77 -5.98
CA PHE A 200 -19.35 34.64 -7.17
C PHE A 200 -20.48 34.54 -8.21
N GLY A 201 -21.21 33.42 -8.27
CA GLY A 201 -22.41 33.29 -9.10
C GLY A 201 -23.62 34.10 -8.59
N ALA A 202 -23.81 34.19 -7.27
CA ALA A 202 -24.95 34.90 -6.69
C ALA A 202 -24.85 36.44 -6.80
N THR A 203 -23.64 37.00 -6.75
CA THR A 203 -23.45 38.47 -6.83
C THR A 203 -23.59 39.03 -8.25
N SER A 204 -23.38 38.22 -9.28
CA SER A 204 -23.54 38.61 -10.69
C SER A 204 -25.02 38.58 -11.15
N VAL A 205 -25.85 37.68 -10.58
CA VAL A 205 -27.29 37.63 -10.86
C VAL A 205 -28.05 38.77 -10.17
N LEU A 206 -27.63 39.19 -8.97
CA LEU A 206 -28.28 40.28 -8.23
C LEU A 206 -28.09 41.66 -8.87
N LYS A 207 -26.94 41.93 -9.52
CA LYS A 207 -26.73 43.18 -10.28
C LYS A 207 -27.56 43.25 -11.56
N ARG A 208 -27.93 42.12 -12.16
CA ARG A 208 -28.70 42.10 -13.41
C ARG A 208 -30.19 42.43 -13.20
N LYS A 209 -30.76 42.10 -12.03
CA LYS A 209 -32.14 42.47 -11.68
C LYS A 209 -32.33 43.93 -11.28
N GLN A 210 -31.32 44.59 -10.73
CA GLN A 210 -31.44 46.03 -10.38
C GLN A 210 -31.35 46.96 -11.60
N HIS A 211 -30.76 46.51 -12.72
CA HIS A 211 -30.66 47.33 -13.92
C HIS A 211 -31.90 47.26 -14.84
N GLN A 212 -32.81 46.29 -14.60
CA GLN A 212 -34.07 46.16 -15.35
C GLN A 212 -35.28 46.81 -14.66
N ALA A 213 -35.15 47.26 -13.41
CA ALA A 213 -36.22 47.93 -12.67
C ALA A 213 -36.22 49.47 -12.83
N LYS A 214 -35.39 50.04 -13.73
CA LYS A 214 -35.34 51.49 -14.01
C LYS A 214 -35.91 51.89 -15.39
N PHE A 215 -36.53 50.95 -16.09
CA PHE A 215 -37.30 51.22 -17.30
C PHE A 215 -38.63 50.46 -17.21
N ASN A 216 -39.56 51.04 -16.48
CA ASN A 216 -41.00 51.06 -16.70
C ASN A 216 -41.64 51.98 -15.67
#